data_AF-A0A973EX34-F1
#
_entry.id   AF-A0A973EX34-F1
#
_cell.length_a   1.000
_cell.length_b   1.000
_cell.length_c   1.000
_cell.angle_alpha   90.00
_cell.angle_beta   90.00
_cell.angle_gamma   90.00
#
_symmetry.space_group_name_H-M   'P 1'
#
loop_
_entity.id
_entity.type
_entity.pdbx_description
1 polymer ?
#
loop_
_entity_poly.entity_id
_entity_poly.type
_entity_poly.pdbx_seq_one_letter_code
_entity_poly.pdbx_strand_id
1 'polypeptide(L)' 'MNEIREMIKKHVEYTGSPLGTKILNDWVNYSARITKVIPVDYKRMIGNIERAYLAGLSGDEALMAAFEGRY' A
#
# COMPACT_ATOMS: atom_id res chain seq x y z
N MET A 1 4.63 6.61 7.18
CA MET A 1 5.20 7.33 6.01
C MET A 1 6.62 6.88 5.62
N ASN A 2 7.19 5.83 6.24
CA ASN A 2 8.59 5.43 5.99
C ASN A 2 8.78 4.19 5.11
N GLU A 3 7.72 3.42 4.82
CA GLU A 3 7.88 2.15 4.09
C GLU A 3 8.49 2.33 2.69
N ILE A 4 8.05 3.31 1.92
CA ILE A 4 8.59 3.56 0.57
C ILE A 4 10.07 3.96 0.63
N ARG A 5 10.44 4.80 1.61
CA ARG A 5 11.83 5.23 1.79
C ARG A 5 12.72 4.04 2.12
N GLU A 6 12.27 3.15 3.00
CA GLU A 6 13.00 1.93 3.36
C GLU A 6 13.10 0.95 2.19
N MET A 7 12.07 0.80 1.36
CA MET A 7 12.14 -0.01 0.13
C MET A 7 13.21 0.53 -0.83
N ILE A 8 13.26 1.85 -1.02
CA ILE A 8 14.26 2.48 -1.90
C ILE A 8 15.66 2.35 -1.29
N LYS A 9 15.80 2.47 0.04
CA LYS A 9 17.06 2.24 0.75
C LYS A 9 17.58 0.81 0.53
N LYS A 10 16.75 -0.21 0.74
CA LYS A 10 17.11 -1.61 0.47
C LYS A 10 17.48 -1.83 -1.00
N HIS A 11 16.75 -1.21 -1.92
CA HIS A 11 17.09 -1.27 -3.34
C HIS A 11 18.49 -0.71 -3.62
N VAL A 12 18.84 0.45 -3.05
CA VAL A 12 20.20 1.02 -3.16
C VAL A 12 21.25 0.11 -2.55
N GLU A 13 20.98 -0.46 -1.37
CA GLU A 13 21.89 -1.39 -0.70
C GLU A 13 22.17 -2.65 -1.55
N TYR A 14 21.14 -3.19 -2.21
CA TYR A 14 21.28 -4.41 -3.01
C TYR A 14 21.82 -4.18 -4.42
N THR A 15 21.62 -3.01 -5.03
CA THR A 15 21.94 -2.81 -6.45
C THR A 15 22.92 -1.67 -6.71
N GLY A 16 23.30 -0.88 -5.69
CA GLY A 16 24.12 0.30 -5.87
C GLY A 16 23.48 1.40 -6.73
N SER A 17 22.14 1.44 -6.83
CA SER A 17 21.41 2.32 -7.74
C SER A 17 21.76 3.80 -7.55
N PRO A 18 22.42 4.47 -8.53
CA PRO A 18 22.77 5.89 -8.42
C PRO A 18 21.54 6.79 -8.34
N LEU A 19 20.46 6.41 -9.06
CA LEU A 19 19.19 7.12 -9.01
C LEU A 19 18.53 6.97 -7.64
N GLY A 20 18.52 5.76 -7.08
CA GLY A 20 18.00 5.53 -5.73
C GLY A 20 18.73 6.36 -4.69
N THR A 21 20.06 6.43 -4.77
CA THR A 21 20.88 7.28 -3.89
C THR A 21 20.51 8.76 -4.03
N LYS A 22 20.33 9.25 -5.26
CA LYS A 22 19.89 10.63 -5.51
C LYS A 22 18.51 10.92 -4.88
N ILE A 23 17.57 10.00 -5.04
CA ILE A 23 16.21 10.11 -4.45
C ILE A 23 16.29 10.15 -2.92
N LEU A 24 17.12 9.31 -2.30
CA LEU A 24 17.26 9.26 -0.83
C LEU A 24 17.94 10.52 -0.28
N ASN A 25 18.91 11.08 -1.01
CA ASN A 25 19.62 12.30 -0.62
C ASN A 25 18.74 13.55 -0.69
N ASP A 26 17.80 13.59 -1.64
CA ASP A 26 16.85 14.71 -1.81
C ASP A 26 15.39 14.24 -1.61
N TRP A 27 15.16 13.52 -0.50
CA TRP A 27 13.87 12.87 -0.26
C TRP A 27 12.69 13.84 -0.21
N VAL A 28 12.89 15.06 0.32
CA VAL A 28 11.82 16.06 0.44
C VAL A 28 11.24 16.42 -0.92
N ASN A 29 12.09 16.68 -1.92
CA ASN A 29 11.62 17.04 -3.26
C ASN A 29 11.10 15.82 -4.04
N TYR A 30 11.75 14.67 -3.92
CA TYR A 30 11.36 13.47 -4.67
C TYR A 30 10.10 12.79 -4.12
N SER A 31 9.89 12.80 -2.81
CA SER A 31 8.71 12.16 -2.19
C SER A 31 7.39 12.78 -2.65
N ALA A 32 7.36 14.09 -2.90
CA ALA A 32 6.21 14.80 -3.47
C ALA A 32 5.82 14.34 -4.88
N ARG A 33 6.71 13.63 -5.57
CA ARG A 33 6.51 13.12 -6.95
C ARG A 33 6.07 11.66 -6.99
N ILE A 34 5.91 11.02 -5.84
CA ILE A 34 5.52 9.61 -5.74
C ILE A 34 4.00 9.51 -5.70
N THR A 35 3.41 8.93 -6.75
CA THR A 35 1.96 8.72 -6.82
C THR A 35 1.58 7.36 -6.26
N LYS A 36 0.77 7.34 -5.21
CA LYS A 36 0.15 6.11 -4.72
C LYS A 36 -0.97 5.70 -5.68
N VAL A 37 -0.75 4.59 -6.41
CA VAL A 37 -1.77 3.99 -7.26
C VAL A 37 -2.46 2.88 -6.48
N ILE A 38 -3.80 2.92 -6.42
CA ILE A 38 -4.62 1.88 -5.80
C ILE A 38 -5.65 1.43 -6.86
N PRO A 39 -5.69 0.13 -7.22
CA PRO A 39 -6.72 -0.37 -8.12
C PRO A 39 -8.13 -0.13 -7.56
N VAL A 40 -9.08 0.22 -8.43
CA VAL A 40 -10.46 0.54 -8.04
C VAL A 40 -11.12 -0.63 -7.31
N ASP A 41 -10.99 -1.85 -7.85
CA ASP A 41 -11.62 -3.02 -7.26
C ASP A 41 -10.92 -3.46 -5.97
N TYR A 42 -9.61 -3.23 -5.85
CA TYR A 42 -8.92 -3.43 -4.58
C TYR A 42 -9.45 -2.46 -3.52
N LYS A 43 -9.65 -1.17 -3.86
CA LYS A 43 -10.24 -0.20 -2.94
C LYS A 43 -11.66 -0.59 -2.52
N ARG A 44 -12.47 -1.09 -3.46
CA ARG A 44 -13.82 -1.61 -3.17
C ARG A 44 -13.77 -2.79 -2.21
N MET A 45 -12.91 -3.77 -2.49
CA MET A 45 -12.72 -4.95 -1.63
C MET A 45 -12.35 -4.56 -0.19
N ILE A 46 -11.41 -3.62 -0.02
CA ILE A 46 -11.04 -3.13 1.32
C ILE A 46 -12.24 -2.53 2.06
N GLY A 47 -13.09 -1.75 1.36
CA GLY A 47 -14.32 -1.21 1.95
C GLY A 47 -15.35 -2.29 2.30
N ASN A 48 -15.48 -3.33 1.49
CA ASN A 48 -16.37 -4.45 1.79
C ASN A 48 -15.88 -5.22 3.04
N ILE A 49 -14.57 -5.44 3.15
CA ILE A 49 -13.93 -6.07 4.31
C ILE A 49 -14.20 -5.24 5.57
N GLU A 50 -14.01 -3.92 5.51
CA GLU A 50 -14.28 -3.02 6.63
C GLU A 50 -15.76 -3.07 7.07
N ARG A 51 -16.69 -3.10 6.12
CA ARG A 51 -18.12 -3.23 6.42
C ARG A 51 -18.50 -4.59 7.02
N ALA A 52 -17.88 -5.66 6.55
CA ALA A 52 -18.05 -6.99 7.12
C ALA A 52 -17.56 -7.03 8.59
N TYR A 53 -16.43 -6.39 8.89
CA TYR A 53 -15.95 -6.23 10.28
C TYR A 53 -16.92 -5.42 11.14
N LEU A 54 -17.45 -4.30 10.62
CA LEU A 54 -18.45 -3.50 11.34
C LEU A 54 -19.77 -4.25 11.58
N ALA A 55 -20.09 -5.21 10.70
CA ALA A 55 -21.22 -6.13 10.88
C ALA A 55 -20.94 -7.26 11.91
N GLY A 56 -19.76 -7.27 12.53
CA GLY A 56 -19.37 -8.24 13.55
C GLY A 56 -18.72 -9.51 13.01
N LEU A 57 -18.50 -9.61 11.69
CA LEU A 57 -17.78 -10.72 11.09
C LEU A 57 -16.29 -10.57 11.34
N SER A 58 -15.54 -11.67 11.35
CA SER A 58 -14.09 -11.61 11.55
C SER A 58 -13.33 -12.67 10.75
N GLY A 59 -12.03 -12.47 10.56
CA GLY A 59 -11.17 -13.43 9.87
C GLY A 59 -11.68 -13.80 8.48
N ASP A 60 -11.71 -15.11 8.20
CA ASP A 60 -12.12 -15.67 6.91
C ASP A 60 -13.59 -15.37 6.56
N GLU A 61 -14.46 -15.24 7.55
CA GLU A 61 -15.88 -14.93 7.34
C GLU A 61 -16.08 -13.51 6.81
N ALA A 62 -15.35 -12.54 7.37
CA ALA A 62 -15.34 -11.17 6.86
C ALA A 62 -14.78 -11.09 5.44
N LEU A 63 -13.75 -11.89 5.14
CA LEU A 63 -13.12 -11.94 3.82
C LEU A 63 -14.06 -12.53 2.76
N MET A 64 -14.73 -13.64 3.08
CA MET A 64 -15.74 -14.28 2.24
C MET A 64 -16.92 -13.33 1.97
N ALA A 65 -17.49 -12.74 3.01
CA ALA A 65 -18.64 -11.83 2.89
C ALA A 65 -18.30 -10.59 2.05
N ALA A 66 -17.09 -10.07 2.21
CA ALA A 66 -16.60 -8.94 1.43
C ALA A 66 -16.39 -9.28 -0.05
N PHE A 67 -15.90 -10.49 -0.33
CA PHE A 67 -15.68 -10.99 -1.68
C PHE A 67 -16.98 -11.23 -2.43
N GLU A 68 -18.00 -11.78 -1.76
CA GLU A 68 -19.33 -11.98 -2.33
C GLU A 68 -20.11 -10.68 -2.55
N GLY A 69 -19.56 -9.53 -2.15
CA GLY A 69 -20.19 -8.22 -2.35
C GLY A 69 -21.47 -8.03 -1.55
N ARG A 70 -21.66 -8.80 -0.46
CA ARG A 70 -22.83 -8.69 0.43
C ARG A 70 -22.77 -7.48 1.37
N TYR A 71 -21.69 -6.69 1.28
CA TYR A 71 -21.45 -5.50 2.06
C TYR A 71 -20.92 -4.39 1.19
#